data_AF-A0A7S0RC78-F1
#
_entry.id   AF-A0A7S0RC78-F1
#
_cell.length_a   1.000
_cell.length_b   1.000
_cell.length_c   1.000
_cell.angle_alpha   90.00
_cell.angle_beta   90.00
_cell.angle_gamma   90.00
#
_symmetry.space_group_name_H-M   'P 1'
#
loop_
_entity.id
_entity.type
_entity.pdbx_description
1 polymer ?
#
loop_
_entity_poly.entity_id
_entity_poly.type
_entity_poly.pdbx_seq_one_letter_code
_entity_poly.pdbx_strand_id
1 'polypeptide(L)'
;MRRRDVAVLLLSLVSIYISLQHEGSFSFHRAWVHMTDPDLGLLTNSERLPSPVPADLNGDGKREVLVATRDAKLQVLSPPATHHSGGNKGEYAPAEVVAEVSLMPSRVRIATGRRPVALAVGFLDPPPKQRKQLRKQVVVAVTADWTIMCFDHNLKLLWENNVQEDFPHHASIREVAILVTNHTVHQGD
;
A
#
# COMPACT_ATOMS: atom_id res chain seq x y z
N MET A 1 25.40 54.01 8.90
CA MET A 1 24.22 53.26 8.43
C MET A 1 23.01 54.18 8.45
N ARG A 2 22.21 54.21 7.38
CA ARG A 2 20.98 55.01 7.35
C ARG A 2 19.94 54.31 8.24
N ARG A 3 19.03 55.07 8.86
CA ARG A 3 17.96 54.52 9.72
C ARG A 3 17.16 53.39 9.05
N ARG A 4 17.11 53.39 7.72
CA ARG A 4 16.48 52.36 6.88
C ARG A 4 17.18 51.01 6.96
N ASP A 5 18.51 50.99 6.97
CA ASP A 5 19.30 49.75 7.00
C ASP A 5 19.14 49.03 8.34
N VAL A 6 19.10 49.81 9.43
CA VAL A 6 18.84 49.29 10.79
C VAL A 6 17.41 48.76 10.91
N ALA A 7 16.42 49.45 10.32
CA ALA A 7 15.04 48.98 10.32
C ALA A 7 14.89 47.65 9.56
N VAL A 8 15.54 47.50 8.41
CA VAL A 8 15.53 46.25 7.64
C VAL A 8 16.18 45.10 8.40
N LEU A 9 17.32 45.34 9.06
CA LEU A 9 17.97 44.34 9.91
C LEU A 9 17.08 43.89 11.07
N LEU A 10 16.45 44.83 11.77
CA LEU A 10 15.50 44.51 12.84
C LEU A 10 14.32 43.67 12.33
N LEU A 11 13.75 44.05 11.18
CA LEU A 11 12.62 43.33 10.58
C LEU A 11 13.01 41.90 10.17
N SER A 12 14.21 41.72 9.61
CA SER A 12 14.73 40.37 9.29
C SER A 12 14.94 39.50 10.53
N LEU A 13 15.47 40.07 11.63
CA LEU A 13 15.66 39.35 12.89
C LEU A 13 14.32 38.94 13.52
N VAL A 14 13.34 39.83 13.48
CA VAL A 14 11.97 39.52 13.95
C VAL A 14 11.33 38.43 13.09
N SER A 15 11.48 38.49 11.76
CA SER A 15 10.94 37.46 10.87
C SER A 15 11.58 36.09 11.10
N ILE A 16 12.91 36.05 11.32
CA ILE A 16 13.63 34.81 11.63
C ILE A 16 13.17 34.27 12.99
N TYR A 17 13.05 35.13 14.00
CA TYR A 17 12.57 34.74 15.32
C TYR A 17 11.16 34.14 15.27
N ILE A 18 10.23 34.81 14.58
CA ILE A 18 8.87 34.32 14.39
C ILE A 18 8.88 32.98 13.63
N SER A 19 9.69 32.85 12.57
CA SER A 19 9.80 31.60 11.81
C SER A 19 10.31 30.43 12.66
N LEU A 20 11.29 30.67 13.54
CA LEU A 20 11.86 29.66 14.44
C LEU A 20 10.88 29.26 15.54
N GLN A 21 10.11 30.21 16.10
CA GLN A 21 9.10 29.93 17.12
C GLN A 21 7.85 29.24 16.54
N HIS A 22 7.60 29.42 15.24
CA HIS A 22 6.55 28.73 14.49
C HIS A 22 7.07 27.53 13.71
N GLU A 23 8.22 26.96 14.07
CA GLU A 23 8.53 25.59 13.68
C GLU A 23 7.41 24.71 14.24
N GLY A 24 6.47 24.34 13.36
CA GLY A 24 5.25 23.65 13.75
C GLY A 24 5.56 22.38 14.52
N SER A 25 4.97 22.22 15.71
CA SER A 25 5.04 20.95 16.42
C SER A 25 4.24 19.91 15.64
N PHE A 26 4.91 18.85 15.17
CA PHE A 26 4.21 17.69 14.64
C PHE A 26 3.73 16.82 15.80
N SER A 27 2.42 16.62 15.89
CA SER A 27 1.81 15.68 16.83
C SER A 27 1.19 14.54 16.05
N PHE A 28 1.62 13.31 16.35
CA PHE A 28 0.98 12.11 15.82
C PHE A 28 -0.21 11.75 16.68
N HIS A 29 -1.37 11.60 16.03
CA HIS A 29 -2.58 11.14 16.67
C HIS A 29 -2.88 9.72 16.21
N ARG A 30 -3.34 8.88 17.14
CA ARG A 30 -3.77 7.52 16.84
C ARG A 30 -5.02 7.58 15.97
N ALA A 31 -4.98 6.97 14.80
CA ALA A 31 -6.12 6.94 13.87
C ALA A 31 -6.84 5.59 13.93
N TRP A 32 -6.16 4.52 13.51
CA TRP A 32 -6.72 3.18 13.45
C TRP A 32 -5.65 2.10 13.54
N VAL A 33 -6.07 0.86 13.76
CA VAL A 33 -5.20 -0.32 13.81
C VAL A 33 -5.89 -1.51 13.15
N HIS A 34 -5.09 -2.35 12.49
CA HIS A 34 -5.49 -3.67 12.00
C HIS A 34 -4.45 -4.69 12.43
N MET A 35 -4.87 -5.68 13.20
CA MET A 35 -3.98 -6.72 13.69
C MET A 35 -4.03 -7.90 12.71
N THR A 36 -2.96 -8.06 11.94
CA THR A 36 -2.85 -9.15 10.96
C THR A 36 -2.23 -10.40 11.55
N ASP A 37 -1.46 -10.27 12.64
CA ASP A 37 -0.77 -11.40 13.27
C ASP A 37 -0.41 -11.11 14.74
N PRO A 38 -0.86 -11.92 15.72
CA PRO A 38 -0.49 -11.75 17.12
C PRO A 38 0.93 -12.26 17.45
N ASP A 39 1.52 -13.13 16.63
CA ASP A 39 2.77 -13.83 16.95
C ASP A 39 3.97 -13.27 16.16
N LEU A 40 4.27 -11.98 16.38
CA LEU A 40 5.40 -11.31 15.74
C LEU A 40 6.73 -11.68 16.42
N GLY A 41 7.18 -12.92 16.22
CA GLY A 41 8.55 -13.35 16.55
C GLY A 41 9.61 -12.65 15.68
N LEU A 42 10.89 -12.91 15.96
CA LEU A 42 12.02 -12.44 15.12
C LEU A 42 11.96 -13.11 13.73
N LEU A 43 11.30 -12.45 12.78
CA LEU A 43 11.14 -12.98 11.43
C LEU A 43 12.47 -12.98 10.68
N THR A 44 12.78 -14.09 10.03
CA THR A 44 13.84 -14.13 9.04
C THR A 44 13.45 -13.30 7.81
N ASN A 45 14.43 -12.80 7.05
CA ASN A 45 14.17 -12.04 5.84
C ASN A 45 13.27 -12.80 4.84
N SER A 46 13.36 -14.14 4.84
CA SER A 46 12.55 -15.02 4.01
C SER A 46 11.09 -15.10 4.44
N GLU A 47 10.67 -14.56 5.58
CA GLU A 47 9.29 -14.60 6.07
C GLU A 47 8.60 -13.23 6.05
N ARG A 48 9.29 -12.20 5.54
CA ARG A 48 8.71 -10.87 5.41
C ARG A 48 7.60 -10.85 4.38
N LEU A 49 6.47 -10.26 4.78
CA LEU A 49 5.36 -9.94 3.89
C LEU A 49 5.66 -8.61 3.18
N PRO A 50 5.10 -8.40 1.97
CA PRO A 50 5.20 -7.12 1.27
C PRO A 50 4.56 -6.00 2.10
N SER A 51 5.08 -4.79 1.96
CA SER A 51 4.53 -3.62 2.64
C SER A 51 3.07 -3.37 2.23
N PRO A 52 2.21 -2.92 3.16
CA PRO A 52 0.85 -2.50 2.84
C PRO A 52 0.81 -1.44 1.72
N VAL A 53 -0.18 -1.52 0.84
CA VAL A 53 -0.32 -0.61 -0.30
C VAL A 53 -1.58 0.25 -0.14
N PRO A 54 -1.45 1.56 0.13
CA PRO A 54 -2.60 2.47 0.15
C PRO A 54 -3.05 2.81 -1.27
N ALA A 55 -4.32 2.59 -1.58
CA ALA A 55 -4.86 2.76 -2.93
C ALA A 55 -6.35 3.11 -2.90
N ASP A 56 -6.83 3.89 -3.86
CA ASP A 56 -8.26 4.06 -4.14
C ASP A 56 -8.65 3.05 -5.23
N LEU A 57 -9.05 1.85 -4.83
CA LEU A 57 -9.20 0.72 -5.75
C LEU A 57 -10.41 0.88 -6.67
N ASN A 58 -11.49 1.47 -6.17
CA ASN A 58 -12.75 1.61 -6.88
C ASN A 58 -12.91 2.97 -7.61
N GLY A 59 -12.03 3.93 -7.31
CA GLY A 59 -12.00 5.28 -7.90
C GLY A 59 -12.93 6.29 -7.21
N ASP A 60 -13.47 5.99 -6.03
CA ASP A 60 -14.46 6.82 -5.33
C ASP A 60 -13.84 7.99 -4.53
N GLY A 61 -12.51 8.07 -4.48
CA GLY A 61 -11.75 9.10 -3.78
C GLY A 61 -11.40 8.74 -2.33
N LYS A 62 -11.91 7.63 -1.79
CA LYS A 62 -11.48 7.07 -0.50
C LYS A 62 -10.37 6.07 -0.76
N ARG A 63 -9.36 6.06 0.12
CA ARG A 63 -8.25 5.12 0.01
C ARG A 63 -8.48 3.95 0.93
N GLU A 64 -8.45 2.77 0.37
CA GLU A 64 -8.27 1.53 1.08
C GLU A 64 -6.79 1.22 1.31
N VAL A 65 -6.51 0.22 2.15
CA VAL A 65 -5.18 -0.32 2.37
C VAL A 65 -5.19 -1.80 2.05
N LEU A 66 -4.41 -2.20 1.04
CA LEU A 66 -4.19 -3.60 0.70
C LEU A 66 -3.10 -4.18 1.61
N VAL A 67 -3.39 -5.30 2.25
CA VAL A 67 -2.47 -6.00 3.15
C VAL A 67 -2.38 -7.47 2.78
N ALA A 68 -1.16 -7.99 2.77
CA ALA A 68 -0.90 -9.43 2.71
C ALA A 68 -0.87 -10.02 4.11
N THR A 69 -1.35 -11.25 4.23
CA THR A 69 -1.33 -12.02 5.49
C THR A 69 -0.43 -13.26 5.35
N ARG A 70 -0.03 -13.84 6.48
CA ARG A 70 0.81 -15.06 6.47
C ARG A 70 0.09 -16.31 6.04
N ASP A 71 -1.22 -16.39 6.25
CA ASP A 71 -2.07 -17.49 5.80
C ASP A 71 -2.35 -17.43 4.29
N ALA A 72 -1.46 -16.77 3.54
CA ALA A 72 -1.51 -16.61 2.09
C ALA A 72 -2.81 -15.96 1.61
N LYS A 73 -3.22 -14.86 2.24
CA LYS A 73 -4.38 -14.06 1.81
C LYS A 73 -4.00 -12.62 1.50
N LEU A 74 -4.88 -11.97 0.76
CA LEU A 74 -4.91 -10.52 0.62
C LEU A 74 -6.20 -9.99 1.24
N GLN A 75 -6.08 -8.89 1.96
CA GLN A 75 -7.19 -8.17 2.57
C GLN A 75 -7.19 -6.73 2.07
N VAL A 76 -8.37 -6.21 1.74
CA VAL A 76 -8.60 -4.79 1.49
C VAL A 76 -9.24 -4.20 2.74
N LEU A 77 -8.53 -3.27 3.37
CA LEU A 77 -8.96 -2.59 4.58
C LEU A 77 -9.54 -1.23 4.25
N SER A 78 -10.68 -0.90 4.84
CA SER A 78 -11.26 0.44 4.81
C SER A 78 -10.99 1.13 6.16
N PRO A 79 -10.11 2.15 6.18
CA PRO A 79 -9.93 2.97 7.35
C PRO A 79 -11.21 3.77 7.66
N PRO A 80 -11.58 3.93 8.94
CA PRO A 80 -12.73 4.74 9.30
C PRO A 80 -12.57 6.20 8.86
N ALA A 81 -13.60 6.74 8.20
CA ALA A 81 -13.57 8.07 7.58
C ALA A 81 -13.47 9.23 8.58
N THR A 82 -13.83 9.00 9.84
CA THR A 82 -13.90 10.04 10.86
C THR A 82 -13.23 9.60 12.15
N HIS A 83 -12.51 10.55 12.75
CA HIS A 83 -11.98 10.48 14.10
C HIS A 83 -13.08 10.55 15.19
N HIS A 84 -14.35 10.32 14.85
CA HIS A 84 -15.50 10.54 15.74
C HIS A 84 -15.64 9.34 16.69
N SER A 85 -15.07 9.43 17.89
CA SER A 85 -15.63 10.14 19.06
C SER A 85 -16.87 9.41 19.60
N GLY A 86 -16.59 8.27 20.24
CA GLY A 86 -17.52 7.49 21.06
C GLY A 86 -16.76 6.51 21.95
N GLY A 87 -15.60 6.02 21.49
CA GLY A 87 -14.62 5.32 22.31
C GLY A 87 -13.75 6.27 23.14
N ASN A 88 -13.26 5.79 24.29
CA ASN A 88 -12.38 6.51 25.20
C ASN A 88 -11.30 7.31 24.47
N LYS A 89 -11.07 8.57 24.86
CA LYS A 89 -9.94 9.40 24.39
C LYS A 89 -8.64 8.58 24.52
N GLY A 90 -8.09 8.12 23.39
CA GLY A 90 -6.78 7.47 23.34
C GLY A 90 -6.73 6.10 22.66
N GLU A 91 -7.85 5.50 22.24
CA GLU A 91 -7.86 4.18 21.60
C GLU A 91 -7.76 4.24 20.07
N TYR A 92 -7.19 3.21 19.45
CA TYR A 92 -7.16 3.07 17.98
C TYR A 92 -8.51 2.54 17.48
N ALA A 93 -9.06 3.13 16.42
CA ALA A 93 -10.23 2.56 15.77
C ALA A 93 -9.87 1.29 14.97
N PRO A 94 -10.68 0.22 15.00
CA PRO A 94 -10.42 -0.94 14.14
C PRO A 94 -10.67 -0.59 12.67
N ALA A 95 -9.81 -1.05 11.77
CA ALA A 95 -10.10 -1.00 10.33
C ALA A 95 -11.06 -2.12 9.92
N GLU A 96 -11.95 -1.85 8.98
CA GLU A 96 -12.89 -2.83 8.46
C GLU A 96 -12.27 -3.61 7.29
N VAL A 97 -12.40 -4.93 7.27
CA VAL A 97 -12.00 -5.77 6.12
C VAL A 97 -13.15 -5.77 5.12
N VAL A 98 -12.98 -5.09 3.99
CA VAL A 98 -14.02 -4.95 2.94
C VAL A 98 -14.02 -6.15 1.99
N ALA A 99 -12.83 -6.68 1.70
CA ALA A 99 -12.66 -7.84 0.84
C ALA A 99 -11.48 -8.68 1.31
N GLU A 100 -11.57 -10.00 1.10
CA GLU A 100 -10.51 -10.95 1.38
C GLU A 100 -10.46 -12.01 0.27
N VAL A 101 -9.26 -12.39 -0.16
CA VAL A 101 -9.04 -13.51 -1.09
C VAL A 101 -7.87 -14.37 -0.65
N SER A 102 -8.01 -15.68 -0.81
CA SER A 102 -6.91 -16.64 -0.63
C SER A 102 -6.08 -16.74 -1.90
N LEU A 103 -4.76 -16.71 -1.74
CA LEU A 103 -3.77 -16.96 -2.79
C LEU A 103 -3.51 -18.46 -3.00
N MET A 104 -4.06 -19.32 -2.14
CA MET A 104 -3.91 -20.77 -2.27
C MET A 104 -4.73 -21.33 -3.45
N PRO A 105 -4.21 -22.31 -4.20
CA PRO A 105 -4.98 -23.01 -5.22
C PRO A 105 -6.20 -23.69 -4.60
N SER A 106 -7.34 -23.68 -5.29
CA SER A 106 -8.61 -24.23 -4.77
C SER A 106 -8.56 -25.72 -4.38
N ARG A 107 -7.53 -26.46 -4.80
CA ARG A 107 -7.37 -27.91 -4.58
C ARG A 107 -6.16 -28.29 -3.70
N VAL A 108 -5.36 -27.33 -3.24
CA VAL A 108 -4.13 -27.59 -2.48
C VAL A 108 -4.22 -26.92 -1.12
N ARG A 109 -4.13 -27.72 -0.05
CA ARG A 109 -4.19 -27.24 1.35
C ARG A 109 -2.80 -26.94 1.94
N ILE A 110 -1.75 -27.04 1.14
CA ILE A 110 -0.38 -26.80 1.58
C ILE A 110 0.01 -25.40 1.11
N ALA A 111 0.25 -24.49 2.06
CA ALA A 111 0.62 -23.09 1.79
C ALA A 111 2.08 -22.92 1.32
N THR A 112 2.85 -24.00 1.19
CA THR A 112 4.28 -23.95 0.84
C THR A 112 4.45 -23.30 -0.53
N GLY A 113 5.09 -22.12 -0.56
CA GLY A 113 5.37 -21.36 -1.78
C GLY A 113 4.35 -20.26 -2.11
N ARG A 114 3.12 -20.30 -1.57
CA ARG A 114 2.09 -19.28 -1.88
C ARG A 114 2.10 -18.03 -1.00
N ARG A 115 3.19 -17.81 -0.27
CA ARG A 115 3.39 -16.56 0.46
C ARG A 115 3.55 -15.40 -0.52
N PRO A 116 2.82 -14.29 -0.37
CA PRO A 116 3.06 -13.09 -1.16
C PRO A 116 4.43 -12.49 -0.83
N VAL A 117 5.18 -12.11 -1.87
CA VAL A 117 6.51 -11.49 -1.77
C VAL A 117 6.53 -10.05 -2.28
N ALA A 118 5.63 -9.71 -3.20
CA ALA A 118 5.45 -8.35 -3.69
C ALA A 118 3.98 -8.07 -4.00
N LEU A 119 3.60 -6.81 -3.79
CA LEU A 119 2.28 -6.28 -4.10
C LEU A 119 2.43 -4.95 -4.82
N ALA A 120 1.58 -4.75 -5.82
CA ALA A 120 1.39 -3.44 -6.41
C ALA A 120 -0.05 -3.25 -6.85
N VAL A 121 -0.40 -1.99 -7.01
CA VAL A 121 -1.66 -1.55 -7.59
C VAL A 121 -1.36 -0.67 -8.79
N GLY A 122 -2.29 -0.63 -9.73
CA GLY A 122 -2.25 0.35 -10.79
C GLY A 122 -3.39 0.16 -11.75
N PHE A 123 -3.25 0.73 -12.95
CA PHE A 123 -4.37 0.85 -13.87
C PHE A 123 -4.06 0.18 -15.20
N LEU A 124 -5.00 -0.63 -15.67
CA LEU A 124 -4.95 -1.22 -17.01
C LEU A 124 -5.68 -0.36 -18.04
N ASP A 125 -6.69 0.41 -17.61
CA ASP A 125 -7.45 1.30 -18.49
C ASP A 125 -6.75 2.64 -18.69
N PRO A 126 -6.86 3.30 -19.86
CA PRO A 126 -6.34 4.65 -20.04
C PRO A 126 -7.00 5.67 -19.10
N PRO A 127 -6.36 6.82 -18.83
CA PRO A 127 -6.98 7.89 -18.06
C PRO A 127 -8.33 8.32 -18.65
N PRO A 128 -9.37 8.54 -17.84
CA PRO A 128 -10.69 8.88 -18.33
C PRO A 128 -10.69 10.26 -19.03
N LYS A 129 -11.40 10.36 -20.16
CA LYS A 129 -11.55 11.62 -20.90
C LYS A 129 -12.33 12.68 -20.11
N GLN A 130 -13.22 12.24 -19.23
CA GLN A 130 -14.04 13.09 -18.38
C GLN A 130 -13.69 12.87 -16.91
N ARG A 131 -13.56 13.97 -16.16
CA ARG A 131 -13.16 13.95 -14.74
C ARG A 131 -14.14 13.21 -13.81
N LYS A 132 -15.37 12.93 -14.25
CA LYS A 132 -16.41 12.24 -13.47
C LYS A 132 -16.43 10.71 -13.65
N GLN A 133 -15.67 10.16 -14.60
CA GLN A 133 -15.67 8.72 -14.83
C GLN A 133 -14.73 8.05 -13.83
N LEU A 134 -15.27 7.15 -13.01
CA LEU A 134 -14.50 6.35 -12.07
C LEU A 134 -13.53 5.45 -12.85
N ARG A 135 -12.28 5.39 -12.41
CA ARG A 135 -11.25 4.53 -12.98
C ARG A 135 -10.82 3.56 -11.89
N LYS A 136 -10.94 2.26 -12.16
CA LYS A 136 -10.67 1.21 -11.19
C LYS A 136 -9.23 0.73 -11.30
N GLN A 137 -8.63 0.41 -10.17
CA GLN A 137 -7.30 -0.19 -10.12
C GLN A 137 -7.41 -1.72 -10.11
N VAL A 138 -6.33 -2.36 -10.55
CA VAL A 138 -6.10 -3.78 -10.35
C VAL A 138 -5.04 -3.97 -9.28
N VAL A 139 -5.09 -5.12 -8.61
CA VAL A 139 -4.12 -5.57 -7.62
C VAL A 139 -3.28 -6.66 -8.26
N VAL A 140 -1.96 -6.52 -8.21
CA VAL A 140 -1.02 -7.55 -8.68
C VAL A 140 -0.21 -8.05 -7.51
N ALA A 141 -0.20 -9.37 -7.33
CA ALA A 141 0.58 -10.06 -6.32
C ALA A 141 1.55 -11.04 -6.98
N VAL A 142 2.75 -11.10 -6.44
CA VAL A 142 3.73 -12.14 -6.76
C VAL A 142 3.96 -12.98 -5.52
N THR A 143 3.95 -14.30 -5.67
CA THR A 143 4.18 -15.26 -4.58
C THR A 143 5.56 -15.89 -4.66
N ALA A 144 6.00 -16.52 -3.56
CA ALA A 144 7.31 -17.14 -3.45
C ALA A 144 7.54 -18.32 -4.41
N ASP A 145 6.48 -18.92 -4.95
CA ASP A 145 6.48 -19.96 -5.99
C ASP A 145 6.48 -19.39 -7.43
N TRP A 146 6.80 -18.11 -7.58
CA TRP A 146 6.85 -17.40 -8.87
C TRP A 146 5.50 -17.34 -9.59
N THR A 147 4.38 -17.47 -8.86
CA THR A 147 3.06 -17.19 -9.40
C THR A 147 2.79 -15.69 -9.36
N ILE A 148 2.34 -15.16 -10.49
CA ILE A 148 1.85 -13.79 -10.65
C ILE A 148 0.33 -13.86 -10.77
N MET A 149 -0.36 -13.12 -9.91
CA MET A 149 -1.82 -13.09 -9.86
C MET A 149 -2.28 -11.64 -10.01
N CYS A 150 -3.27 -11.42 -10.88
CA CYS A 150 -3.91 -10.13 -11.07
C CYS A 150 -5.37 -10.22 -10.65
N PHE A 151 -5.80 -9.29 -9.81
CA PHE A 151 -7.15 -9.20 -9.28
C PHE A 151 -7.77 -7.86 -9.64
N ASP A 152 -9.10 -7.82 -9.72
CA ASP A 152 -9.83 -6.57 -9.79
C ASP A 152 -9.89 -5.85 -8.43
N HIS A 153 -10.50 -4.66 -8.42
CA HIS A 153 -10.79 -3.86 -7.23
C HIS A 153 -11.55 -4.58 -6.10
N ASN A 154 -12.25 -5.69 -6.36
CA ASN A 154 -12.97 -6.49 -5.35
C ASN A 154 -12.23 -7.78 -4.99
N LEU A 155 -10.93 -7.88 -5.33
CA LEU A 155 -10.12 -9.08 -5.18
C LEU A 155 -10.63 -10.30 -5.97
N LYS A 156 -11.38 -10.10 -7.06
CA LYS A 156 -11.72 -11.19 -7.98
C LYS A 156 -10.55 -11.45 -8.92
N LEU A 157 -10.10 -12.70 -8.98
CA LEU A 157 -9.02 -13.12 -9.87
C LEU A 157 -9.39 -12.85 -11.33
N LEU A 158 -8.55 -12.07 -12.02
CA LEU A 158 -8.63 -11.79 -13.45
C LEU A 158 -7.82 -12.79 -14.24
N TRP A 159 -6.57 -13.01 -13.83
CA TRP A 159 -5.67 -14.01 -14.41
C TRP A 159 -4.57 -14.41 -13.42
N GLU A 160 -3.98 -15.56 -13.69
CA GLU A 160 -2.87 -16.15 -12.95
C GLU A 160 -1.87 -16.74 -13.94
N ASN A 161 -0.58 -16.53 -13.71
CA ASN A 161 0.48 -17.12 -14.50
C ASN A 161 1.65 -17.54 -13.60
N ASN A 162 2.20 -18.74 -13.81
CA ASN A 162 3.38 -19.21 -13.08
C ASN A 162 4.59 -19.18 -14.01
N VAL A 163 5.65 -18.49 -13.59
CA VAL A 163 6.88 -18.30 -14.38
C VAL A 163 8.06 -19.08 -13.80
N GLN A 164 7.83 -20.08 -12.94
CA GLN A 164 8.90 -20.86 -12.30
C GLN A 164 9.81 -21.55 -13.33
N GLU A 165 9.29 -21.92 -14.51
CA GLU A 165 10.05 -22.56 -15.58
C GLU A 165 11.12 -21.64 -16.19
N ASP A 166 10.95 -20.32 -16.09
CA ASP A 166 11.91 -19.33 -16.58
C ASP A 166 13.13 -19.17 -15.64
N PHE A 167 13.11 -19.80 -14.45
CA PHE A 167 14.14 -19.66 -13.42
C PHE A 167 14.74 -21.02 -13.01
N PRO A 168 16.01 -21.04 -12.55
CA PRO A 168 16.62 -22.24 -12.00
C PRO A 168 15.80 -22.81 -10.82
N HIS A 169 15.69 -24.13 -10.72
CA HIS A 169 14.86 -24.81 -9.71
C HIS A 169 15.23 -24.52 -8.23
N HIS A 170 16.41 -23.96 -7.98
CA HIS A 170 16.90 -23.59 -6.65
C HIS A 170 16.96 -22.07 -6.44
N ALA A 171 16.42 -21.28 -7.38
CA ALA A 171 16.39 -19.83 -7.27
C ALA A 171 15.33 -19.41 -6.25
N SER A 172 15.72 -18.51 -5.34
CA SER A 172 14.82 -17.87 -4.39
C SER A 172 14.65 -16.40 -4.73
N ILE A 173 13.42 -15.90 -4.61
CA ILE A 173 13.12 -14.48 -4.79
C ILE A 173 13.76 -13.67 -3.66
N ARG A 174 14.62 -12.70 -4.01
CA ARG A 174 15.18 -11.72 -3.07
C ARG A 174 14.36 -10.44 -3.01
N GLU A 175 13.96 -9.94 -4.18
CA GLU A 175 13.23 -8.69 -4.35
C GLU A 175 12.47 -8.74 -5.68
N VAL A 176 11.30 -8.10 -5.73
CA VAL A 176 10.47 -7.96 -6.93
C VAL A 176 9.93 -6.54 -6.96
N ALA A 177 10.08 -5.88 -8.11
CA ALA A 177 9.42 -4.62 -8.41
C ALA A 177 8.29 -4.89 -9.42
N ILE A 178 7.13 -4.29 -9.20
CA ILE A 178 5.95 -4.44 -10.06
C ILE A 178 5.52 -3.05 -10.52
N LEU A 179 5.39 -2.87 -11.83
CA LEU A 179 4.81 -1.68 -12.45
C LEU A 179 3.55 -2.09 -13.21
N VAL A 180 2.41 -1.48 -12.85
CA VAL A 180 1.13 -1.72 -13.53
C VAL A 180 0.73 -0.48 -14.30
N THR A 181 0.65 -0.60 -15.61
CA THR A 181 0.37 0.50 -16.52
C THR A 181 -0.50 0.03 -17.69
N ASN A 182 -1.21 0.99 -18.31
CA ASN A 182 -2.02 0.76 -19.50
C ASN A 182 -1.19 0.79 -20.80
N HIS A 183 0.13 0.94 -20.70
CA HIS A 183 1.04 0.88 -21.83
C HIS A 183 1.32 -0.56 -22.22
N THR A 184 1.17 -0.88 -23.51
CA THR A 184 1.62 -2.14 -24.09
C THR A 184 3.13 -2.09 -24.26
N VAL A 185 3.84 -2.96 -23.55
CA VAL A 185 5.29 -3.12 -23.69
C VAL A 185 5.57 -4.13 -24.80
N HIS A 186 6.43 -3.77 -25.74
CA HIS A 186 6.94 -4.69 -26.75
C HIS A 186 8.34 -5.17 -26.36
N GLN A 187 8.72 -6.36 -26.85
CA GLN A 187 10.07 -6.88 -26.63
C GLN A 187 11.08 -5.95 -27.33
N GLY A 188 11.88 -5.22 -26.55
CA GLY A 188 12.90 -4.28 -27.05
C GLY A 188 12.65 -2.79 -26.74
N ASP A 189 11.52 -2.46 -26.11
CA ASP A 189 11.32 -1.16 -25.42
C ASP A 189 12.13 -1.11 -24.11
#